data_AF-A0A1Y0NXN6-F1
#
_entry.id   AF-A0A1Y0NXN6-F1
#
_cell.length_a   1.000
_cell.length_b   1.000
_cell.length_c   1.000
_cell.angle_alpha   90.00
_cell.angle_beta   90.00
_cell.angle_gamma   90.00
#
_symmetry.space_group_name_H-M   'P 1'
#
loop_
_entity.id
_entity.type
_entity.pdbx_description
1 polymer ?
#
loop_
_entity_poly.entity_id
_entity_poly.type
_entity_poly.pdbx_seq_one_letter_code
_entity_poly.pdbx_strand_id
1 'polypeptide(L)'
;MKLKTRLQLLSAIEHKTEIPMLLLSVVYVIVALLPDIAPLQPEELDFLEHLLWIIWALFATELLIKVLLSPNPIRYMIKNWPDVLIVAMPFLRPLRFLRILLILPRAWRQTKAVLRQKTLSFIGLTSLSTVLLSAAFVYLVEKGTDSPINDFSDAIWWAMTTITTVGYGDMYPITPFGRGVAVFLMLTGITLFGLLTASVASFFIEEDGQSAEHNSAHHTKQLNKVLKQLSVQQPVRKRFHLARYRAQLASRHKK
;
A
#
# COMPACT_ATOMS: atom_id res chain seq x y z
N MET A 1 7.37 22.08 23.50
CA MET A 1 7.26 20.65 23.11
C MET A 1 8.21 20.40 21.93
N LYS A 2 9.23 19.53 22.10
CA LYS A 2 10.36 19.39 21.16
C LYS A 2 9.90 18.97 19.76
N LEU A 3 10.44 19.61 18.71
CA LEU A 3 10.08 19.38 17.29
C LEU A 3 10.14 17.88 16.90
N LYS A 4 11.11 17.14 17.46
CA LYS A 4 11.24 15.68 17.31
C LYS A 4 10.02 14.90 17.82
N THR A 5 9.44 15.31 18.95
CA THR A 5 8.27 14.66 19.55
C THR A 5 7.01 14.91 18.73
N ARG A 6 6.86 16.10 18.13
CA ARG A 6 5.76 16.39 17.18
C ARG A 6 5.86 15.57 15.90
N LEU A 7 7.06 15.41 15.34
CA LEU A 7 7.27 14.60 14.14
C LEU A 7 7.04 13.10 14.39
N GLN A 8 7.45 12.59 15.55
CA GLN A 8 7.21 11.18 15.93
C GLN A 8 5.72 10.89 16.21
N LEU A 9 5.00 11.84 16.82
CA LEU A 9 3.55 11.72 17.00
C LEU A 9 2.80 11.81 15.67
N LEU A 10 3.24 12.68 14.76
CA LEU A 10 2.65 12.83 13.43
C LEU A 10 2.79 11.54 12.62
N SER A 11 3.97 10.90 12.58
CA SER A 11 4.15 9.63 11.87
C SER A 11 3.38 8.46 12.49
N ALA A 12 3.28 8.43 13.83
CA ALA A 12 2.52 7.39 14.54
C ALA A 12 1.01 7.52 14.34
N ILE A 13 0.50 8.76 14.25
CA ILE A 13 -0.89 9.05 13.94
C ILE A 13 -1.17 8.77 12.46
N GLU A 14 -0.31 9.19 11.53
CA GLU A 14 -0.46 8.93 10.09
C GLU A 14 -0.64 7.43 9.81
N HIS A 15 0.23 6.58 10.36
CA HIS A 15 0.15 5.13 10.11
C HIS A 15 -1.10 4.47 10.72
N LYS A 16 -1.58 4.94 11.87
CA LYS A 16 -2.80 4.40 12.52
C LYS A 16 -4.09 4.92 11.90
N THR A 17 -4.09 6.12 11.34
CA THR A 17 -5.28 6.76 10.76
C THR A 17 -5.49 6.44 9.28
N GLU A 18 -4.44 6.02 8.56
CA GLU A 18 -4.51 5.70 7.13
C GLU A 18 -5.55 4.62 6.77
N ILE A 19 -5.56 3.48 7.47
CA ILE A 19 -6.47 2.36 7.15
C ILE A 19 -7.93 2.69 7.52
N PRO A 20 -8.24 3.20 8.73
CA PRO A 20 -9.59 3.64 9.07
C PRO A 20 -10.13 4.68 8.10
N MET A 21 -9.31 5.64 7.67
CA MET A 21 -9.72 6.70 6.76
C MET A 21 -9.95 6.23 5.33
N LEU A 22 -9.16 5.26 4.86
CA LEU A 22 -9.42 4.62 3.58
C LEU A 22 -10.77 3.90 3.59
N LEU A 23 -11.04 3.11 4.63
CA LEU A 23 -12.34 2.47 4.82
C LEU A 23 -13.47 3.50 4.91
N LEU A 24 -13.27 4.58 5.68
CA LEU A 24 -14.24 5.67 5.80
C LEU A 24 -14.50 6.34 4.44
N SER A 25 -13.47 6.49 3.60
CA SER A 25 -13.63 7.09 2.26
C SER A 25 -14.45 6.22 1.32
N VAL A 26 -14.28 4.89 1.38
CA VAL A 26 -15.08 3.94 0.62
C VAL A 26 -16.52 3.95 1.11
N VAL A 27 -16.72 3.90 2.43
CA VAL A 27 -18.05 4.01 3.05
C VAL A 27 -18.73 5.33 2.68
N TYR A 28 -18.00 6.45 2.71
CA TYR A 28 -18.51 7.76 2.30
C TYR A 28 -19.02 7.75 0.86
N VAL A 29 -18.26 7.15 -0.06
CA VAL A 29 -18.66 7.05 -1.47
C VAL A 29 -19.92 6.21 -1.63
N ILE A 30 -20.02 5.08 -0.94
CA ILE A 30 -21.21 4.20 -0.98
C ILE A 30 -22.44 4.94 -0.44
N VAL A 31 -22.31 5.59 0.73
CA VAL A 31 -23.38 6.37 1.36
C VAL A 31 -23.80 7.55 0.48
N ALA A 32 -22.85 8.21 -0.18
CA ALA A 32 -23.13 9.33 -1.06
C ALA A 32 -23.86 8.94 -2.36
N LEU A 33 -23.70 7.68 -2.81
CA LEU A 33 -24.35 7.16 -4.02
C LEU A 33 -25.72 6.52 -3.76
N LEU A 34 -26.01 6.09 -2.53
CA LEU A 34 -27.28 5.45 -2.15
C LEU A 34 -28.54 6.24 -2.62
N PRO A 35 -28.60 7.58 -2.44
CA PRO A 35 -29.70 8.41 -2.95
C PRO A 35 -29.92 8.38 -4.46
N ASP A 36 -28.88 8.08 -5.24
CA ASP A 36 -28.94 8.08 -6.71
C ASP A 36 -29.30 6.71 -7.30
N ILE A 37 -29.15 5.65 -6.50
CA ILE A 37 -29.35 4.23 -6.90
C ILE A 37 -30.72 3.71 -6.46
N ALA A 38 -31.17 4.10 -5.27
CA ALA A 38 -32.46 3.66 -4.72
C ALA A 38 -33.47 4.82 -4.70
N PRO A 39 -34.74 4.58 -5.08
CA PRO A 39 -35.82 5.54 -4.83
C PRO A 39 -36.10 5.57 -3.33
N LEU A 40 -35.32 6.37 -2.61
CA LEU A 40 -35.41 6.50 -1.15
C LEU A 40 -36.53 7.45 -0.76
N GLN A 41 -37.15 7.17 0.39
CA GLN A 41 -38.13 8.07 0.98
C GLN A 41 -37.44 9.35 1.51
N PRO A 42 -38.17 10.47 1.63
CA PRO A 42 -37.60 11.73 2.14
C PRO A 42 -36.90 11.61 3.51
N GLU A 43 -37.36 10.70 4.37
CA GLU A 43 -36.78 10.45 5.70
C GLU A 43 -35.43 9.72 5.63
N GLU A 44 -35.25 8.81 4.66
CA GLU A 44 -34.00 8.06 4.45
C GLU A 44 -32.92 8.97 3.84
N LEU A 45 -33.32 9.90 2.98
CA LEU A 45 -32.45 10.93 2.40
C LEU A 45 -31.87 11.85 3.49
N ASP A 46 -32.70 12.29 4.44
CA ASP A 46 -32.26 13.16 5.53
C ASP A 46 -31.31 12.41 6.49
N PHE A 47 -31.60 11.14 6.80
CA PHE A 47 -30.69 10.30 7.59
C PHE A 47 -29.33 10.11 6.91
N LEU A 48 -29.32 9.85 5.60
CA LEU A 48 -28.09 9.71 4.81
C LEU A 48 -27.29 11.03 4.76
N GLU A 49 -27.96 12.18 4.62
CA GLU A 49 -27.29 13.49 4.67
C GLU A 49 -26.62 13.73 6.03
N HIS A 50 -27.31 13.39 7.14
CA HIS A 50 -26.72 13.47 8.47
C HIS A 50 -25.53 12.52 8.65
N LEU A 51 -25.62 11.29 8.15
CA LEU A 51 -24.52 10.33 8.17
C LEU A 51 -23.30 10.86 7.39
N LEU A 52 -23.52 11.49 6.24
CA LEU A 52 -22.47 12.12 5.43
C LEU A 52 -21.80 13.28 6.16
N TRP A 53 -22.55 14.10 6.89
CA TRP A 53 -22.01 15.18 7.73
C TRP A 53 -21.14 14.64 8.88
N ILE A 54 -21.56 13.53 9.52
CA ILE A 54 -20.78 12.87 10.58
C ILE A 54 -19.45 12.33 10.02
N ILE A 55 -19.51 11.64 8.88
CA ILE A 55 -18.32 11.11 8.21
C ILE A 55 -17.40 12.26 7.80
N TRP A 56 -17.95 13.35 7.26
CA TRP A 56 -17.18 14.55 6.92
C TRP A 56 -16.53 15.19 8.14
N ALA A 57 -17.24 15.30 9.27
CA ALA A 57 -16.71 15.88 10.50
C ALA A 57 -15.49 15.09 11.02
N LEU A 58 -15.50 13.77 10.85
CA LEU A 58 -14.39 12.87 11.12
C LEU A 58 -13.17 13.17 10.23
N PHE A 59 -13.37 13.34 8.92
CA PHE A 59 -12.31 13.77 7.99
C PHE A 59 -11.75 15.16 8.35
N ALA A 60 -12.62 16.10 8.69
CA ALA A 60 -12.26 17.47 9.04
C ALA A 60 -11.45 17.53 10.34
N THR A 61 -11.86 16.79 11.37
CA THR A 61 -11.13 16.73 12.65
C THR A 61 -9.75 16.12 12.48
N GLU A 62 -9.61 15.07 11.66
CA GLU A 62 -8.29 14.50 11.40
C GLU A 62 -7.36 15.47 10.67
N LEU A 63 -7.85 16.16 9.64
CA LEU A 63 -7.07 17.19 8.96
C LEU A 63 -6.65 18.29 9.94
N LEU A 64 -7.57 18.72 10.81
CA LEU A 64 -7.32 19.76 11.80
C LEU A 64 -6.22 19.33 12.79
N ILE A 65 -6.28 18.09 13.28
CA ILE A 65 -5.24 17.50 14.14
C ILE A 65 -3.89 17.47 13.41
N LYS A 66 -3.85 17.02 12.15
CA LYS A 66 -2.60 16.96 11.36
C LYS A 66 -2.02 18.33 11.06
N VAL A 67 -2.87 19.32 10.78
CA VAL A 67 -2.47 20.72 10.54
C VAL A 67 -1.94 21.36 11.82
N LEU A 68 -2.57 21.12 12.97
CA LEU A 68 -2.15 21.67 14.28
C LEU A 68 -0.86 21.03 14.82
N LEU A 69 -0.63 19.73 14.56
CA LEU A 69 0.61 19.05 14.95
C LEU A 69 1.78 19.31 13.99
N SER A 70 1.51 19.72 12.74
CA SER A 70 2.53 20.00 11.75
C SER A 70 3.34 21.27 12.10
N PRO A 71 4.68 21.26 11.99
CA PRO A 71 5.51 22.43 12.27
C PRO A 71 5.21 23.65 11.38
N ASN A 72 4.65 23.44 10.18
CA ASN A 72 4.29 24.50 9.24
C ASN A 72 2.92 24.19 8.59
N PRO A 73 1.81 24.72 9.13
CA PRO A 73 0.45 24.37 8.72
C PRO A 73 0.18 24.73 7.25
N ILE A 74 0.63 25.90 6.80
CA ILE A 74 0.42 26.39 5.43
C ILE A 74 1.15 25.51 4.41
N ARG A 75 2.41 25.15 4.68
CA ARG A 75 3.19 24.28 3.78
C ARG A 75 2.65 22.85 3.77
N TYR A 76 2.09 22.38 4.89
CA TYR A 76 1.42 21.08 4.97
C TYR A 76 0.10 21.07 4.20
N MET A 77 -0.71 22.13 4.28
CA MET A 77 -1.94 22.29 3.52
C MET A 77 -1.68 22.34 2.01
N ILE A 78 -0.68 23.11 1.56
CA ILE A 78 -0.32 23.17 0.13
C ILE A 78 0.20 21.81 -0.37
N LYS A 79 0.95 21.08 0.46
CA LYS A 79 1.42 19.74 0.13
C LYS A 79 0.26 18.73 0.12
N ASN A 80 -0.67 18.83 1.06
CA ASN A 80 -1.85 17.98 1.23
C ASN A 80 -3.14 18.64 0.70
N TRP A 81 -3.01 19.30 -0.45
CA TRP A 81 -4.11 20.02 -1.07
C TRP A 81 -5.37 19.18 -1.35
N PRO A 82 -5.33 17.86 -1.64
CA PRO A 82 -6.55 17.07 -1.81
C PRO A 82 -7.36 16.95 -0.51
N ASP A 83 -6.68 16.79 0.63
CA ASP A 83 -7.32 16.65 1.94
C ASP A 83 -7.98 17.97 2.36
N VAL A 84 -7.30 19.08 2.08
CA VAL A 84 -7.83 20.43 2.29
C VAL A 84 -9.05 20.67 1.40
N LEU A 85 -9.01 20.21 0.15
CA LEU A 85 -10.14 20.34 -0.77
C LEU A 85 -11.33 19.46 -0.37
N ILE A 86 -11.11 18.27 0.18
CA ILE A 86 -12.18 17.40 0.75
C ILE A 86 -12.87 18.08 1.93
N VAL A 87 -12.11 18.75 2.79
CA VAL A 87 -12.68 19.48 3.95
C VAL A 87 -13.35 20.78 3.52
N ALA A 88 -12.82 21.51 2.53
CA ALA A 88 -13.45 22.72 2.00
C ALA A 88 -14.76 22.45 1.21
N MET A 89 -15.08 21.18 0.98
CA MET A 89 -16.04 20.72 -0.01
C MET A 89 -17.54 20.84 0.33
N PRO A 90 -18.02 20.81 1.59
CA PRO A 90 -19.45 21.01 1.90
C PRO A 90 -19.98 22.35 1.38
N PHE A 91 -19.09 23.34 1.28
CA PHE A 91 -19.37 24.67 0.77
C PHE A 91 -19.47 24.73 -0.77
N LEU A 92 -19.10 23.65 -1.46
CA LEU A 92 -19.08 23.53 -2.93
C LEU A 92 -20.14 22.54 -3.44
N ARG A 93 -21.36 22.58 -2.87
CA ARG A 93 -22.54 21.75 -3.24
C ARG A 93 -22.69 21.46 -4.76
N PRO A 94 -22.48 22.41 -5.71
CA PRO A 94 -22.61 22.10 -7.13
C PRO A 94 -21.46 21.29 -7.77
N LEU A 95 -20.30 21.15 -7.11
CA LEU A 95 -19.11 20.46 -7.65
C LEU A 95 -19.02 18.97 -7.30
N ARG A 96 -20.15 18.31 -6.98
CA ARG A 96 -20.20 16.88 -6.56
C ARG A 96 -19.41 15.95 -7.51
N PHE A 97 -19.44 16.21 -8.81
CA PHE A 97 -18.80 15.40 -9.84
C PHE A 97 -17.26 15.49 -9.83
N LEU A 98 -16.71 16.61 -9.34
CA LEU A 98 -15.25 16.80 -9.25
C LEU A 98 -14.62 15.99 -8.09
N ARG A 99 -15.44 15.50 -7.14
CA ARG A 99 -14.99 14.76 -5.95
C ARG A 99 -14.14 13.53 -6.31
N ILE A 100 -14.54 12.78 -7.33
CA ILE A 100 -13.85 11.53 -7.71
C ILE A 100 -12.47 11.84 -8.32
N LEU A 101 -12.36 12.93 -9.08
CA LEU A 101 -11.09 13.43 -9.61
C LEU A 101 -10.12 13.90 -8.50
N LEU A 102 -10.67 14.34 -7.36
CA LEU A 102 -9.90 14.83 -6.21
C LEU A 102 -9.40 13.72 -5.26
N ILE A 103 -9.95 12.50 -5.36
CA ILE A 103 -9.49 11.33 -4.58
C ILE A 103 -8.33 10.61 -5.29
N LEU A 104 -8.24 10.74 -6.61
CA LEU A 104 -7.15 10.21 -7.45
C LEU A 104 -5.73 10.48 -6.91
N PRO A 105 -5.38 11.72 -6.50
CA PRO A 105 -4.06 12.05 -5.97
C PRO A 105 -3.77 11.43 -4.59
N ARG A 106 -4.81 11.00 -3.85
CA ARG A 106 -4.68 10.32 -2.56
C ARG A 106 -4.29 8.86 -2.77
N ALA A 107 -4.91 8.18 -3.73
CA ALA A 107 -4.48 6.86 -4.21
C ALA A 107 -3.04 6.90 -4.73
N TRP A 108 -2.68 7.96 -5.48
CA TRP A 108 -1.34 8.12 -6.05
C TRP A 108 -0.23 8.40 -5.02
N ARG A 109 -0.57 8.93 -3.84
CA ARG A 109 0.41 9.26 -2.80
C ARG A 109 0.86 8.05 -1.97
N GLN A 110 0.07 6.98 -1.97
CA GLN A 110 0.33 5.79 -1.15
C GLN A 110 1.33 4.81 -1.77
N THR A 111 1.69 4.97 -3.05
CA THR A 111 2.71 4.13 -3.72
C THR A 111 4.13 4.27 -3.14
N LYS A 112 4.44 5.36 -2.41
CA LYS A 112 5.79 5.59 -1.85
C LYS A 112 5.99 5.10 -0.41
N ALA A 113 4.93 4.81 0.34
CA ALA A 113 5.03 4.54 1.79
C ALA A 113 5.02 3.05 2.17
N VAL A 114 4.61 2.16 1.27
CA VAL A 114 4.16 0.80 1.64
C VAL A 114 5.01 -0.30 1.00
N LEU A 115 6.33 -0.13 1.03
CA LEU A 115 7.29 -1.12 0.56
C LEU A 115 7.76 -2.11 1.64
N ARG A 116 7.14 -2.14 2.84
CA ARG A 116 7.78 -2.85 3.97
C ARG A 116 6.97 -3.75 4.91
N GLN A 117 5.65 -3.93 4.78
CA GLN A 117 4.92 -5.11 5.30
C GLN A 117 3.39 -4.92 5.14
N LYS A 118 2.70 -5.98 4.70
CA LYS A 118 1.25 -6.08 4.36
C LYS A 118 0.84 -5.63 2.94
N THR A 119 1.67 -5.91 1.95
CA THR A 119 1.45 -5.60 0.52
C THR A 119 0.13 -6.16 -0.03
N LEU A 120 -0.26 -7.38 0.37
CA LEU A 120 -1.40 -8.08 -0.23
C LEU A 120 -2.77 -7.48 0.17
N SER A 121 -3.00 -7.23 1.47
CA SER A 121 -4.23 -6.61 1.95
C SER A 121 -4.38 -5.16 1.44
N PHE A 122 -3.26 -4.46 1.28
CA PHE A 122 -3.23 -3.10 0.76
C PHE A 122 -3.57 -3.04 -0.74
N ILE A 123 -3.03 -3.96 -1.55
CA ILE A 123 -3.37 -4.08 -2.97
C ILE A 123 -4.86 -4.36 -3.15
N GLY A 124 -5.43 -5.28 -2.37
CA GLY A 124 -6.86 -5.61 -2.43
C GLY A 124 -7.77 -4.43 -2.04
N LEU A 125 -7.41 -3.68 -1.00
CA LEU A 125 -8.18 -2.50 -0.60
C LEU A 125 -8.09 -1.39 -1.64
N THR A 126 -6.89 -1.16 -2.19
CA THR A 126 -6.65 -0.12 -3.21
C THR A 126 -7.35 -0.45 -4.52
N SER A 127 -7.32 -1.70 -4.96
CA SER A 127 -8.01 -2.14 -6.18
C SER A 127 -9.52 -1.98 -6.04
N LEU A 128 -10.10 -2.44 -4.92
CA LEU A 128 -11.53 -2.30 -4.64
C LEU A 128 -11.97 -0.83 -4.61
N SER A 129 -11.19 0.02 -3.94
CA SER A 129 -11.46 1.46 -3.88
C SER A 129 -11.45 2.09 -5.28
N THR A 130 -10.47 1.73 -6.11
CA THR A 130 -10.32 2.30 -7.46
C THR A 130 -11.42 1.82 -8.40
N VAL A 131 -11.85 0.57 -8.30
CA VAL A 131 -13.00 0.02 -9.04
C VAL A 131 -14.27 0.78 -8.69
N LEU A 132 -14.60 0.90 -7.40
CA LEU A 132 -15.83 1.56 -6.96
C LEU A 132 -15.87 3.04 -7.37
N LEU A 133 -14.75 3.75 -7.24
CA LEU A 133 -14.63 5.15 -7.66
C LEU A 133 -14.79 5.31 -9.18
N SER A 134 -14.17 4.43 -9.96
CA SER A 134 -14.22 4.51 -11.43
C SER A 134 -15.61 4.15 -11.95
N ALA A 135 -16.23 3.11 -11.38
CA ALA A 135 -17.61 2.75 -11.65
C ALA A 135 -18.58 3.90 -11.33
N ALA A 136 -18.43 4.52 -10.16
CA ALA A 136 -19.27 5.65 -9.77
C ALA A 136 -19.13 6.84 -10.71
N PHE A 137 -17.91 7.17 -11.13
CA PHE A 137 -17.69 8.28 -12.05
C PHE A 137 -18.29 8.02 -13.42
N VAL A 138 -17.99 6.85 -13.99
CA VAL A 138 -18.47 6.49 -15.32
C VAL A 138 -20.00 6.39 -15.33
N TYR A 139 -20.61 5.80 -14.29
CA TYR A 139 -22.06 5.82 -14.15
C TYR A 139 -22.62 7.26 -14.15
N LEU A 140 -22.05 8.17 -13.36
CA LEU A 140 -22.55 9.54 -13.27
C LEU A 140 -22.43 10.34 -14.57
N VAL A 141 -21.40 10.07 -15.37
CA VAL A 141 -21.12 10.81 -16.60
C VAL A 141 -21.81 10.19 -17.81
N GLU A 142 -21.97 8.86 -17.83
CA GLU A 142 -22.61 8.14 -18.94
C GLU A 142 -24.13 7.98 -18.74
N LYS A 143 -24.66 8.16 -17.52
CA LYS A 143 -26.10 8.13 -17.25
C LYS A 143 -26.83 9.18 -18.08
N GLY A 144 -27.77 8.73 -18.91
CA GLY A 144 -28.54 9.59 -19.82
C GLY A 144 -27.85 9.88 -21.15
N THR A 145 -26.78 9.16 -21.48
CA THR A 145 -26.15 9.15 -22.81
C THR A 145 -26.47 7.84 -23.56
N ASP A 146 -26.05 7.73 -24.82
CA ASP A 146 -26.17 6.49 -25.63
C ASP A 146 -25.16 5.40 -25.24
N SER A 147 -24.54 5.48 -24.06
CA SER A 147 -23.61 4.46 -23.56
C SER A 147 -24.35 3.16 -23.25
N PRO A 148 -23.73 1.98 -23.45
CA PRO A 148 -24.28 0.72 -22.96
C PRO A 148 -24.31 0.62 -21.42
N ILE A 149 -23.69 1.56 -20.69
CA ILE A 149 -23.67 1.61 -19.22
C ILE A 149 -24.92 2.32 -18.72
N ASN A 150 -25.96 1.55 -18.38
CA ASN A 150 -27.26 2.09 -17.97
C ASN A 150 -27.41 2.14 -16.44
N ASP A 151 -26.94 1.09 -15.77
CA ASP A 151 -27.03 0.95 -14.32
C ASP A 151 -25.66 0.95 -13.65
N PHE A 152 -25.65 1.18 -12.33
CA PHE A 152 -24.41 1.15 -11.55
C PHE A 152 -23.76 -0.24 -11.52
N SER A 153 -24.57 -1.30 -11.63
CA SER A 153 -24.07 -2.68 -11.79
C SER A 153 -23.23 -2.84 -13.06
N ASP A 154 -23.66 -2.23 -14.16
CA ASP A 154 -22.96 -2.27 -15.45
C ASP A 154 -21.63 -1.53 -15.35
N ALA A 155 -21.62 -0.40 -14.62
CA ALA A 155 -20.41 0.37 -14.37
C ALA A 155 -19.41 -0.39 -13.48
N ILE A 156 -19.87 -1.14 -12.48
CA ILE A 156 -19.02 -2.03 -11.68
C ILE A 156 -18.45 -3.15 -12.54
N TRP A 157 -19.30 -3.80 -13.34
CA TRP A 157 -18.88 -4.85 -14.26
C TRP A 157 -17.80 -4.36 -15.24
N TRP A 158 -18.04 -3.21 -15.85
CA TRP A 158 -17.06 -2.54 -16.72
C TRP A 158 -15.75 -2.22 -15.97
N ALA A 159 -15.83 -1.66 -14.77
CA ALA A 159 -14.63 -1.31 -14.01
C ALA A 159 -13.82 -2.54 -13.60
N MET A 160 -14.49 -3.63 -13.22
CA MET A 160 -13.87 -4.91 -12.90
C MET A 160 -13.18 -5.54 -14.12
N THR A 161 -13.86 -5.61 -15.26
CA THR A 161 -13.29 -6.17 -16.50
C THR A 161 -12.15 -5.32 -17.05
N THR A 162 -12.20 -4.00 -16.84
CA THR A 162 -11.14 -3.07 -17.27
C THR A 162 -9.90 -3.16 -16.37
N ILE A 163 -10.05 -3.12 -15.05
CA ILE A 163 -8.90 -3.16 -14.13
C ILE A 163 -8.18 -4.51 -14.15
N THR A 164 -8.94 -5.60 -14.39
CA THR A 164 -8.40 -6.96 -14.55
C THR A 164 -7.88 -7.22 -15.96
N THR A 165 -7.95 -6.24 -16.86
CA THR A 165 -7.49 -6.32 -18.25
C THR A 165 -8.21 -7.36 -19.12
N VAL A 166 -9.42 -7.78 -18.72
CA VAL A 166 -10.27 -8.72 -19.49
C VAL A 166 -10.89 -8.01 -20.68
N GLY A 167 -11.59 -6.89 -20.44
CA GLY A 167 -12.15 -6.02 -21.48
C GLY A 167 -13.01 -6.72 -22.54
N TYR A 168 -14.16 -7.30 -22.17
CA TYR A 168 -15.06 -7.96 -23.12
C TYR A 168 -15.57 -7.03 -24.24
N GLY A 169 -15.64 -5.72 -24.00
CA GLY A 169 -16.08 -4.72 -24.99
C GLY A 169 -17.60 -4.60 -25.09
N ASP A 170 -18.34 -5.27 -24.22
CA ASP A 170 -19.79 -5.17 -24.03
C ASP A 170 -20.21 -3.82 -23.42
N MET A 171 -19.42 -3.33 -22.46
CA MET A 171 -19.63 -2.05 -21.78
C MET A 171 -18.44 -1.12 -22.00
N TYR A 172 -18.70 0.15 -22.32
CA TYR A 172 -17.65 1.15 -22.46
C TYR A 172 -18.18 2.59 -22.36
N PRO A 173 -17.40 3.52 -21.76
CA PRO A 173 -17.76 4.93 -21.76
C PRO A 173 -17.59 5.56 -23.15
N ILE A 174 -18.56 6.37 -23.55
CA ILE A 174 -18.52 7.11 -24.81
C ILE A 174 -18.12 8.57 -24.60
N THR A 175 -18.34 9.13 -23.40
CA THR A 175 -18.02 10.53 -23.13
C THR A 175 -16.51 10.78 -23.02
N PRO A 176 -16.02 12.00 -23.35
CA PRO A 176 -14.61 12.35 -23.18
C PRO A 176 -14.10 12.18 -21.74
N PHE A 177 -14.94 12.52 -20.74
CA PHE A 177 -14.59 12.39 -19.33
C PHE A 177 -14.58 10.93 -18.88
N GLY A 178 -15.57 10.12 -19.30
CA GLY A 178 -15.60 8.68 -19.03
C GLY A 178 -14.40 7.96 -19.63
N ARG A 179 -14.00 8.32 -20.86
CA ARG A 179 -12.77 7.80 -21.50
C ARG A 179 -11.50 8.22 -20.76
N GLY A 180 -11.44 9.42 -20.21
CA GLY A 180 -10.33 9.84 -19.35
C GLY A 180 -10.18 8.95 -18.12
N VAL A 181 -11.29 8.59 -17.47
CA VAL A 181 -11.29 7.65 -16.35
C VAL A 181 -10.94 6.23 -16.78
N ALA A 182 -11.38 5.79 -17.96
CA ALA A 182 -10.99 4.49 -18.52
C ALA A 182 -9.47 4.38 -18.67
N VAL A 183 -8.81 5.39 -19.24
CA VAL A 183 -7.34 5.41 -19.39
C VAL A 183 -6.65 5.33 -18.02
N PHE A 184 -7.12 6.09 -17.03
CA PHE A 184 -6.58 6.04 -15.67
C PHE A 184 -6.74 4.64 -15.03
N LEU A 185 -7.91 4.03 -15.20
CA LEU A 185 -8.20 2.71 -14.66
C LEU A 185 -7.31 1.63 -15.29
N MET A 186 -7.09 1.70 -16.62
CA MET A 186 -6.19 0.80 -17.34
C MET A 186 -4.74 0.90 -16.82
N LEU A 187 -4.20 2.12 -16.67
CA LEU A 187 -2.85 2.33 -16.12
C LEU A 187 -2.72 1.80 -14.69
N THR A 188 -3.78 1.96 -13.89
CA THR A 188 -3.82 1.43 -12.52
C THR A 188 -3.83 -0.09 -12.52
N GLY A 189 -4.63 -0.73 -13.38
CA GLY A 189 -4.67 -2.19 -13.54
C GLY A 189 -3.30 -2.78 -13.86
N ILE A 190 -2.58 -2.19 -14.84
CA ILE A 190 -1.22 -2.61 -15.21
C ILE A 190 -0.25 -2.47 -14.01
N THR A 191 -0.34 -1.36 -13.28
CA THR A 191 0.51 -1.12 -12.10
C THR A 191 0.24 -2.13 -10.98
N LEU A 192 -1.03 -2.44 -10.73
CA LEU A 192 -1.44 -3.43 -9.72
C LEU A 192 -0.95 -4.83 -10.08
N PHE A 193 -1.08 -5.23 -11.36
CA PHE A 193 -0.54 -6.50 -11.83
C PHE A 193 0.98 -6.58 -11.62
N GLY A 194 1.72 -5.52 -11.96
CA GLY A 194 3.16 -5.46 -11.73
C GLY A 194 3.54 -5.58 -10.25
N LEU A 195 2.78 -4.93 -9.36
CA LEU A 195 2.98 -5.04 -7.91
C LEU A 195 2.66 -6.45 -7.38
N LEU A 196 1.61 -7.10 -7.89
CA LEU A 196 1.27 -8.48 -7.53
C LEU A 196 2.39 -9.43 -7.95
N THR A 197 2.88 -9.34 -9.19
CA THR A 197 4.01 -10.14 -9.68
C THR A 197 5.26 -9.91 -8.84
N ALA A 198 5.59 -8.65 -8.53
CA ALA A 198 6.74 -8.32 -7.69
C ALA A 198 6.60 -8.89 -6.27
N SER A 199 5.38 -8.83 -5.69
CA SER A 199 5.11 -9.36 -4.36
C SER A 199 5.23 -10.88 -4.29
N VAL A 200 4.82 -11.59 -5.35
CA VAL A 200 5.00 -13.04 -5.46
C VAL A 200 6.48 -13.39 -5.62
N ALA A 201 7.20 -12.66 -6.47
CA ALA A 201 8.64 -12.84 -6.65
C ALA A 201 9.42 -12.62 -5.34
N SER A 202 9.07 -11.59 -4.55
CA SER A 202 9.72 -11.34 -3.26
C SER A 202 9.48 -12.46 -2.25
N PHE A 203 8.32 -13.11 -2.29
CA PHE A 203 8.02 -14.24 -1.40
C PHE A 203 8.98 -15.42 -1.66
N PHE A 204 9.21 -15.77 -2.93
CA PHE A 204 10.15 -16.83 -3.29
C PHE A 204 11.60 -16.47 -2.94
N ILE A 205 12.01 -15.22 -3.17
CA ILE A 205 13.36 -14.75 -2.84
C ILE A 205 13.62 -14.76 -1.31
N GLU A 206 12.62 -14.39 -0.49
CA GLU A 206 12.74 -14.45 0.97
C GLU A 206 12.86 -15.90 1.48
N GLU A 207 12.14 -16.84 0.88
CA GLU A 207 12.20 -18.27 1.23
C GLU A 207 13.59 -18.89 0.90
N ASP A 208 14.12 -18.56 -0.27
CA ASP A 208 15.47 -18.97 -0.69
C ASP A 208 16.56 -18.33 0.17
N GLY A 209 16.42 -17.03 0.48
CA GLY A 209 17.36 -16.28 1.32
C GLY A 209 17.44 -16.82 2.74
N GLN A 210 16.28 -17.10 3.36
CA GLN A 210 16.23 -17.69 4.71
C GLN A 210 16.83 -19.10 4.75
N SER A 211 16.59 -19.90 3.71
CA SER A 211 17.16 -21.25 3.58
C SER A 211 18.68 -21.23 3.39
N ALA A 212 19.19 -20.28 2.58
CA ALA A 212 20.62 -20.11 2.34
C ALA A 212 21.37 -19.59 3.58
N GLU A 213 20.79 -18.64 4.31
CA GLU A 213 21.34 -18.15 5.59
C GLU A 213 21.37 -19.25 6.65
N HIS A 214 20.30 -20.03 6.78
CA HIS A 214 20.23 -21.14 7.73
C HIS A 214 21.31 -22.21 7.46
N ASN A 215 21.48 -22.61 6.19
CA ASN A 215 22.48 -23.59 5.78
C ASN A 215 23.92 -23.09 5.97
N SER A 216 24.16 -21.80 5.69
CA SER A 216 25.49 -21.18 5.87
C SER A 216 25.86 -21.07 7.35
N ALA A 217 24.89 -20.72 8.21
CA ALA A 217 25.07 -20.72 9.66
C ALA A 217 25.33 -22.13 10.23
N HIS A 218 24.72 -23.16 9.63
CA HIS A 218 24.97 -24.55 10.01
C HIS A 218 26.38 -25.03 9.61
N HIS A 219 26.82 -24.75 8.39
CA HIS A 219 28.17 -25.12 7.91
C HIS A 219 29.29 -24.42 8.68
N THR A 220 29.14 -23.13 8.96
CA THR A 220 30.14 -22.38 9.77
C THR A 220 30.24 -22.92 11.20
N LYS A 221 29.12 -23.32 11.81
CA LYS A 221 29.13 -24.00 13.12
C LYS A 221 29.82 -25.37 13.05
N GLN A 222 29.62 -26.15 11.99
CA GLN A 222 30.31 -27.43 11.82
C GLN A 222 31.82 -27.26 11.60
N LEU A 223 32.23 -26.33 10.73
CA LEU A 223 33.65 -26.00 10.52
C LEU A 223 34.33 -25.59 11.83
N ASN A 224 33.69 -24.72 12.62
CA ASN A 224 34.22 -24.34 13.93
C ASN A 224 34.34 -25.52 14.91
N LYS A 225 33.40 -26.47 14.88
CA LYS A 225 33.52 -27.71 15.68
C LYS A 225 34.72 -28.56 15.23
N VAL A 226 34.90 -28.76 13.92
CA VAL A 226 36.02 -29.54 13.37
C VAL A 226 37.36 -28.85 13.64
N LEU A 227 37.46 -27.54 13.41
CA LEU A 227 38.65 -26.75 13.74
C LEU A 227 39.00 -26.84 15.22
N LYS A 228 38.00 -26.80 16.11
CA LYS A 228 38.20 -26.99 17.54
C LYS A 228 38.74 -28.39 17.86
N GLN A 229 38.18 -29.44 17.27
CA GLN A 229 38.69 -30.82 17.43
C GLN A 229 40.13 -30.98 16.92
N LEU A 230 40.45 -30.40 15.76
CA LEU A 230 41.81 -30.42 15.19
C LEU A 230 42.80 -29.61 16.04
N SER A 231 42.39 -28.45 16.57
CA SER A 231 43.22 -27.63 17.46
C SER A 231 43.55 -28.33 18.78
N VAL A 232 42.65 -29.20 19.27
CA VAL A 232 42.87 -30.02 20.47
C VAL A 232 43.84 -31.18 20.19
N GLN A 233 43.91 -31.70 18.96
CA GLN A 233 44.86 -32.77 18.59
C GLN A 233 46.27 -32.27 18.20
N GLN A 234 46.41 -31.04 17.71
CA GLN A 234 47.70 -30.53 17.23
C GLN A 234 48.82 -30.28 18.27
N PRO A 235 48.58 -29.94 19.57
CA PRO A 235 49.69 -29.66 20.48
C PRO A 235 50.57 -30.89 20.76
N VAL A 236 50.02 -32.09 20.57
CA VAL A 236 50.73 -33.35 20.86
C VAL A 236 51.66 -33.74 19.70
N ARG A 237 51.21 -33.63 18.45
CA ARG A 237 51.97 -34.10 17.27
C ARG A 237 53.28 -33.33 17.03
N LYS A 238 53.30 -32.00 17.26
CA LYS A 238 54.52 -31.18 17.07
C LYS A 238 55.61 -31.49 18.11
N ARG A 239 55.24 -31.80 19.35
CA ARG A 239 56.20 -32.15 20.41
C ARG A 239 56.97 -33.44 20.12
N PHE A 240 56.28 -34.47 19.61
CA PHE A 240 56.94 -35.74 19.27
C PHE A 240 57.90 -35.62 18.07
N HIS A 241 57.57 -34.81 17.08
CA HIS A 241 58.40 -34.64 15.90
C HIS A 241 59.71 -33.90 16.20
N LEU A 242 59.64 -32.86 17.04
CA LEU A 242 60.82 -32.09 17.46
C LEU A 242 61.72 -32.90 18.41
N ALA A 243 61.16 -33.75 19.27
CA ALA A 243 61.93 -34.64 20.12
C ALA A 243 62.74 -35.68 19.31
N ARG A 244 62.12 -36.28 18.28
CA ARG A 244 62.84 -37.20 17.38
C ARG A 244 63.92 -36.51 16.56
N TYR A 245 63.65 -35.30 16.07
CA TYR A 245 64.63 -34.52 15.31
C TYR A 245 65.85 -34.13 16.16
N ARG A 246 65.62 -33.72 17.42
CA ARG A 246 66.69 -33.45 18.39
C ARG A 246 67.50 -34.70 18.75
N ALA A 247 66.85 -35.85 18.91
CA ALA A 247 67.53 -37.12 19.16
C ALA A 247 68.42 -37.56 17.97
N GLN A 248 67.97 -37.31 16.73
CA GLN A 248 68.74 -37.58 15.51
C GLN A 248 69.94 -36.64 15.32
N LEU A 249 69.81 -35.37 15.73
CA LEU A 249 70.92 -34.42 15.72
C LEU A 249 71.96 -34.76 16.79
N ALA A 250 71.51 -35.17 17.99
CA ALA A 250 72.39 -35.57 19.08
C ALA A 250 73.21 -36.83 18.75
N SER A 251 72.67 -37.76 17.94
CA SER A 251 73.41 -38.95 17.50
C SER A 251 74.39 -38.70 16.36
N ARG A 252 74.22 -37.61 15.59
CA ARG A 252 75.16 -37.21 14.53
C ARG A 252 76.41 -36.48 15.05
N HIS A 253 76.33 -35.84 16.22
CA HIS A 253 77.47 -35.14 16.82
C HIS A 253 78.35 -36.03 17.72
N LYS A 254 78.06 -37.34 17.81
CA LYS A 254 78.77 -38.29 18.69
C LYS A 254 79.67 -39.28 17.94
N LYS A 255 79.94 -39.03 16.66
CA LYS A 255 80.97 -39.69 15.83
C LYS A 255 81.97 -38.64 15.41
#